data_AF-A0A0V0H7D1-F1
#
_entry.id   AF-A0A0V0H7D1-F1
#
_cell.length_a   1.000
_cell.length_b   1.000
_cell.length_c   1.000
_cell.angle_alpha   90.00
_cell.angle_beta   90.00
_cell.angle_gamma   90.00
#
_symmetry.space_group_name_H-M   'P 1'
#
loop_
_entity.id
_entity.type
_entity.pdbx_description
1 polymer ?
#
loop_
_entity_poly.entity_id
_entity_poly.type
_entity_poly.pdbx_seq_one_letter_code
_entity_poly.pdbx_strand_id
1 'polypeptide(L)'
;MGFVLQSFVVLLCFTPAIVCQVTEFVSIDCGSASHYTDTSTGLAWTSDAGMMGQGKPVVVVNANVNSQQYQRRRDFPADSNKYCYTLKTKERRRYLVRATFLYGSPAAEGTYPKFELYLDATKWGTITISESSRIYMNEMIIRAPSNSIDVCLCCATTESPFISTLELRPLNLSMYATDYEDNFYLKVAARVDFGAQSKEPIRY
;
A
#
# COMPACT_ATOMS: atom_id res chain seq x y z
N MET A 1 23.01 -54.73 -42.81
CA MET A 1 22.80 -53.26 -42.95
C MET A 1 21.72 -52.86 -41.95
N GLY A 2 22.09 -52.55 -40.71
CA GLY A 2 21.15 -52.14 -39.66
C GLY A 2 21.54 -50.75 -39.19
N PHE A 3 20.74 -49.74 -39.53
CA PHE A 3 20.90 -48.38 -39.02
C PHE A 3 20.06 -48.25 -37.74
N VAL A 4 20.73 -48.09 -36.60
CA VAL A 4 20.09 -47.71 -35.33
C VAL A 4 20.06 -46.18 -35.30
N LEU A 5 18.88 -45.61 -35.49
CA LEU A 5 18.66 -44.16 -35.39
C LEU A 5 18.41 -43.82 -33.92
N GLN A 6 19.40 -43.22 -33.26
CA GLN A 6 19.33 -42.83 -31.85
C GLN A 6 18.67 -41.44 -31.75
N SER A 7 17.38 -41.40 -31.42
CA SER A 7 16.64 -40.17 -31.20
C SER A 7 17.00 -39.55 -29.84
N PHE A 8 17.78 -38.47 -29.84
CA PHE A 8 17.97 -37.61 -28.67
C PHE A 8 16.71 -36.75 -28.46
N VAL A 9 15.88 -37.10 -27.47
CA VAL A 9 14.79 -36.24 -27.01
C VAL A 9 15.36 -35.20 -26.06
N VAL A 10 15.55 -33.98 -26.55
CA VAL A 10 15.88 -32.82 -25.72
C VAL A 10 14.59 -32.37 -25.02
N LEU A 11 14.43 -32.75 -23.76
CA LEU A 11 13.35 -32.27 -22.90
C LEU A 11 13.66 -30.82 -22.49
N LEU A 12 13.18 -29.86 -23.28
CA LEU A 12 13.13 -28.45 -22.88
C LEU A 12 12.12 -28.32 -21.74
N CYS A 13 12.59 -28.41 -20.50
CA CYS A 13 11.86 -27.97 -19.32
C CYS A 13 11.65 -26.45 -19.43
N PHE A 14 10.58 -26.03 -20.10
CA PHE A 14 9.97 -24.73 -19.86
C PHE A 14 9.42 -24.78 -18.44
N THR A 15 10.26 -24.45 -17.46
CA THR A 15 9.76 -24.04 -16.16
C THR A 15 8.99 -22.75 -16.42
N PRO A 16 7.65 -22.70 -16.26
CA PRO A 16 7.00 -21.41 -16.19
C PRO A 16 7.69 -20.66 -15.06
N ALA A 17 8.16 -19.45 -15.32
CA ALA A 17 8.52 -18.54 -14.26
C ALA A 17 7.24 -18.36 -13.44
N ILE A 18 7.11 -19.14 -12.37
CA ILE A 18 6.08 -18.94 -11.38
C ILE A 18 6.45 -17.59 -10.76
N VAL A 19 5.90 -16.51 -11.32
CA VAL A 19 5.72 -15.28 -10.57
C VAL A 19 4.75 -15.69 -9.48
N CYS A 20 5.29 -16.17 -8.37
CA CYS A 20 4.54 -16.57 -7.21
C CYS A 20 4.00 -15.27 -6.62
N GLN A 21 2.91 -14.76 -7.20
CA GLN A 21 2.16 -13.70 -6.57
C GLN A 21 1.80 -14.24 -5.19
N VAL A 22 2.27 -13.55 -4.15
CA VAL A 22 1.85 -13.88 -2.78
C VAL A 22 0.33 -13.71 -2.78
N THR A 23 -0.40 -14.82 -2.73
CA THR A 23 -1.82 -14.94 -3.11
C THR A 23 -2.79 -14.12 -2.26
N GLU A 24 -2.27 -13.39 -1.27
CA GLU A 24 -3.02 -12.69 -0.23
C GLU A 24 -2.57 -11.23 -0.08
N PHE A 25 -1.80 -10.71 -1.04
CA PHE A 25 -1.42 -9.32 -1.10
C PHE A 25 -2.61 -8.44 -1.49
N VAL A 26 -2.87 -7.39 -0.71
CA VAL A 26 -3.89 -6.38 -1.04
C VAL A 26 -3.16 -5.08 -1.41
N SER A 27 -3.52 -4.49 -2.54
CA SER A 27 -2.99 -3.20 -3.00
C SER A 27 -4.14 -2.39 -3.58
N ILE A 28 -4.47 -1.29 -2.92
CA ILE A 28 -5.55 -0.40 -3.30
C ILE A 28 -4.93 0.88 -3.85
N ASP A 29 -5.30 1.23 -5.08
CA ASP A 29 -4.97 2.50 -5.73
C ASP A 29 -6.16 3.45 -5.55
N CYS A 30 -6.03 4.39 -4.61
CA CYS A 30 -7.13 5.21 -4.14
C CYS A 30 -7.44 6.33 -5.14
N GLY A 31 -8.70 6.42 -5.57
CA GLY A 31 -9.12 7.36 -6.61
C GLY A 31 -8.83 6.91 -8.04
N SER A 32 -8.28 5.71 -8.22
CA SER A 32 -8.08 5.08 -9.53
C SER A 32 -9.40 4.76 -10.21
N ALA A 33 -9.45 4.83 -11.53
CA ALA A 33 -10.67 4.52 -12.30
C ALA A 33 -10.83 3.02 -12.59
N SER A 34 -9.76 2.24 -12.50
CA SER A 34 -9.72 0.84 -12.96
C SER A 34 -8.70 0.01 -12.20
N HIS A 35 -8.93 -1.30 -12.14
CA HIS A 35 -7.94 -2.26 -11.68
C HIS A 35 -6.85 -2.46 -12.74
N TYR A 36 -5.64 -2.80 -12.32
CA TYR A 36 -4.54 -3.10 -13.22
C TYR A 36 -3.50 -3.98 -12.53
N THR A 37 -2.61 -4.58 -13.33
CA THR A 37 -1.41 -5.24 -12.83
C THR A 37 -0.20 -4.39 -13.21
N ASP A 38 0.60 -4.02 -12.22
CA ASP A 38 1.85 -3.33 -12.44
C ASP A 38 2.82 -4.27 -13.18
N THR A 39 3.20 -3.92 -14.40
CA THR A 39 4.04 -4.75 -15.27
C THR A 39 5.47 -4.89 -14.74
N SER A 40 5.94 -3.96 -13.90
CA SER A 40 7.29 -3.98 -13.33
C SER A 40 7.39 -4.88 -12.10
N THR A 41 6.36 -4.91 -11.26
CA THR A 41 6.34 -5.67 -9.99
C THR A 41 5.49 -6.93 -10.04
N GLY A 42 4.63 -7.07 -11.05
CA GLY A 42 3.64 -8.15 -11.15
C GLY A 42 2.47 -8.01 -10.16
N LEU A 43 2.38 -6.91 -9.41
CA LEU A 43 1.35 -6.74 -8.38
C LEU A 43 0.03 -6.25 -8.98
N ALA A 44 -1.05 -6.90 -8.56
CA ALA A 44 -2.41 -6.44 -8.83
C ALA A 44 -2.76 -5.24 -7.94
N TRP A 45 -3.18 -4.15 -8.56
CA TRP A 45 -3.69 -2.93 -7.94
C TRP A 45 -5.18 -2.78 -8.21
N THR A 46 -5.95 -2.60 -7.14
CA THR A 46 -7.40 -2.52 -7.17
C THR A 46 -7.85 -1.08 -6.92
N SER A 47 -8.55 -0.46 -7.87
CA SER A 47 -9.33 0.77 -7.63
C SER A 47 -10.24 0.68 -6.39
N ASP A 48 -10.33 1.80 -5.66
CA ASP A 48 -11.20 1.96 -4.49
C ASP A 48 -12.67 2.26 -4.78
N ALA A 49 -13.09 2.37 -6.04
CA ALA A 49 -14.42 2.85 -6.42
C ALA A 49 -15.57 2.00 -5.84
N GLY A 50 -15.36 0.69 -5.65
CA GLY A 50 -16.33 -0.22 -5.02
C GLY A 50 -16.17 -0.36 -3.51
N MET A 51 -15.17 0.28 -2.90
CA MET A 51 -14.84 0.18 -1.47
C MET A 51 -15.17 1.47 -0.73
N MET A 52 -15.01 2.63 -1.38
CA MET A 52 -15.15 3.94 -0.77
C MET A 52 -16.07 4.83 -1.62
N GLY A 53 -17.32 4.97 -1.16
CA GLY A 53 -18.32 5.82 -1.82
C GLY A 53 -18.15 7.31 -1.52
N GLN A 54 -17.47 7.66 -0.43
CA GLN A 54 -17.21 9.04 -0.05
C GLN A 54 -15.91 9.60 -0.67
N GLY A 55 -15.76 10.92 -0.62
CA GLY A 55 -14.60 11.60 -1.20
C GLY A 55 -14.63 11.67 -2.73
N LYS A 56 -13.60 12.30 -3.30
CA LYS A 56 -13.48 12.54 -4.74
C LYS A 56 -12.11 12.09 -5.25
N PRO A 57 -12.05 11.43 -6.42
CA PRO A 57 -10.78 11.08 -7.04
C PRO A 57 -10.12 12.33 -7.65
N VAL A 58 -8.89 12.63 -7.26
CA VAL A 58 -8.13 13.79 -7.73
C VAL A 58 -6.88 13.33 -8.50
N VAL A 59 -6.57 14.00 -9.60
CA VAL A 59 -5.32 13.75 -10.36
C VAL A 59 -4.16 14.41 -9.62
N VAL A 60 -3.10 13.65 -9.39
CA VAL A 60 -1.85 14.16 -8.83
C VAL A 60 -1.05 14.77 -9.97
N VAL A 61 -0.76 16.08 -9.88
CA VAL A 61 -0.03 16.84 -10.90
C VAL A 61 1.37 17.18 -10.40
N ASN A 62 2.36 17.24 -11.31
CA ASN A 62 3.75 17.62 -11.01
C ASN A 62 4.41 16.79 -9.89
N ALA A 63 4.07 15.51 -9.77
CA ALA A 63 4.84 14.58 -8.97
C ALA A 63 6.06 14.09 -9.75
N ASN A 64 7.22 14.00 -9.10
CA ASN A 64 8.43 13.41 -9.68
C ASN A 64 8.39 11.87 -9.70
N VAL A 65 7.19 11.29 -9.72
CA VAL A 65 6.95 9.84 -9.57
C VAL A 65 6.04 9.38 -10.70
N ASN A 66 6.54 8.45 -11.51
CA ASN A 66 5.82 7.94 -12.68
C ASN A 66 5.00 6.67 -12.41
N SER A 67 5.06 6.11 -11.20
CA SER A 67 4.33 4.89 -10.87
C SER A 67 2.82 5.12 -10.91
N GLN A 68 2.09 4.19 -11.53
CA GLN A 68 0.66 4.33 -11.83
C GLN A 68 -0.20 4.58 -10.57
N GLN A 69 0.13 3.94 -9.45
CA GLN A 69 -0.55 4.05 -8.15
C GLN A 69 -0.42 5.43 -7.47
N TYR A 70 0.30 6.36 -8.11
CA TYR A 70 0.53 7.71 -7.64
C TYR A 70 -0.01 8.78 -8.59
N GLN A 71 -0.66 8.37 -9.68
CA GLN A 71 -1.28 9.31 -10.63
C GLN A 71 -2.57 9.92 -10.09
N ARG A 72 -3.24 9.24 -9.15
CA ARG A 72 -4.46 9.70 -8.50
C ARG A 72 -4.37 9.50 -7.00
N ARG A 73 -5.27 10.20 -6.31
CA ARG A 73 -5.52 10.07 -4.87
C ARG A 73 -7.02 10.24 -4.64
N ARG A 74 -7.51 9.84 -3.47
CA ARG A 74 -8.87 10.15 -3.03
C ARG A 74 -8.84 11.20 -1.94
N ASP A 75 -9.55 12.30 -2.17
CA ASP A 75 -9.68 13.43 -1.24
C ASP A 75 -11.02 13.34 -0.51
N PHE A 76 -11.00 13.50 0.79
CA PHE A 76 -12.17 13.46 1.66
C PHE A 76 -12.55 14.86 2.14
N PRO A 77 -13.83 15.15 2.39
CA PRO A 77 -14.25 16.40 3.01
C PRO A 77 -13.49 16.67 4.32
N ALA A 78 -13.11 17.93 4.54
CA ALA A 78 -12.55 18.41 5.80
C ALA A 78 -13.68 18.63 6.84
N ASP A 79 -14.32 17.53 7.25
CA ASP A 79 -15.37 17.52 8.26
C ASP A 79 -14.98 16.65 9.47
N SER A 80 -15.89 16.49 10.42
CA SER A 80 -15.68 15.67 11.62
C SER A 80 -15.89 14.17 11.39
N ASN A 81 -16.15 13.74 10.15
CA ASN A 81 -16.42 12.34 9.85
C ASN A 81 -15.13 11.52 9.77
N LYS A 82 -15.26 10.20 9.96
CA LYS A 82 -14.19 9.24 9.72
C LYS A 82 -14.46 8.51 8.40
N TYR A 83 -13.44 8.42 7.56
CA TYR A 83 -13.49 7.72 6.27
C TYR A 83 -12.61 6.48 6.35
N CYS A 84 -13.23 5.30 6.38
CA CYS A 84 -12.57 4.03 6.75
C CYS A 84 -12.57 3.04 5.60
N TYR A 85 -11.39 2.49 5.32
CA TYR A 85 -11.23 1.33 4.44
C TYR A 85 -11.21 0.05 5.27
N THR A 86 -12.18 -0.83 5.04
CA THR A 86 -12.20 -2.15 5.67
C THR A 86 -11.34 -3.13 4.88
N LEU A 87 -10.27 -3.61 5.49
CA LEU A 87 -9.38 -4.62 4.94
C LEU A 87 -9.67 -5.98 5.55
N LYS A 88 -9.81 -7.02 4.71
CA LYS A 88 -10.00 -8.39 5.20
C LYS A 88 -8.69 -8.98 5.72
N THR A 89 -8.76 -9.55 6.91
CA THR A 89 -7.64 -10.20 7.60
C THR A 89 -8.05 -11.61 8.03
N LYS A 90 -7.08 -12.39 8.48
CA LYS A 90 -7.31 -13.60 9.26
C LYS A 90 -6.89 -13.31 10.70
N GLU A 91 -7.78 -13.54 11.64
CA GLU A 91 -7.51 -13.33 13.07
C GLU A 91 -6.18 -13.99 13.48
N ARG A 92 -5.44 -13.34 14.38
CA ARG A 92 -4.14 -13.77 14.93
C ARG A 92 -2.99 -13.86 13.92
N ARG A 93 -3.22 -13.53 12.64
CA ARG A 93 -2.14 -13.47 11.64
C ARG A 93 -1.49 -12.08 11.63
N ARG A 94 -0.19 -12.03 11.32
CA ARG A 94 0.55 -10.77 11.23
C ARG A 94 0.44 -10.14 9.85
N TYR A 95 0.29 -8.83 9.86
CA TYR A 95 0.21 -8.02 8.65
C TYR A 95 1.06 -6.77 8.79
N LEU A 96 1.75 -6.41 7.71
CA LEU A 96 2.19 -5.05 7.48
C LEU A 96 1.06 -4.29 6.79
N VAL A 97 0.61 -3.21 7.41
CA VAL A 97 -0.33 -2.24 6.85
C VAL A 97 0.47 -1.01 6.45
N ARG A 98 0.31 -0.56 5.21
CA ARG A 98 1.00 0.61 4.67
C ARG A 98 0.02 1.55 3.99
N ALA A 99 -0.01 2.79 4.46
CA ALA A 99 -0.76 3.87 3.83
C ALA A 99 0.24 4.89 3.27
N THR A 100 0.00 5.37 2.04
CA THR A 100 0.84 6.41 1.44
C THR A 100 0.03 7.61 0.97
N PHE A 101 0.71 8.75 0.99
CA PHE A 101 0.14 10.07 0.75
C PHE A 101 1.09 10.84 -0.16
N LEU A 102 0.68 11.04 -1.40
CA LEU A 102 1.34 11.93 -2.35
C LEU A 102 0.39 13.08 -2.68
N TYR A 103 0.80 14.29 -2.30
CA TYR A 103 -0.05 15.46 -2.49
C TYR A 103 -0.06 15.87 -3.98
N GLY A 104 1.10 16.00 -4.61
CA GLY A 104 1.22 16.66 -5.91
C GLY A 104 1.06 18.18 -5.78
N SER A 105 1.44 18.91 -6.82
CA SER A 105 1.34 20.37 -6.81
C SER A 105 -0.14 20.77 -6.74
N PRO A 106 -0.54 21.61 -5.79
CA PRO A 106 -1.86 22.20 -5.85
C PRO A 106 -1.93 23.12 -7.07
N ALA A 107 -3.13 23.29 -7.62
CA ALA A 107 -3.39 24.28 -8.67
C ALA A 107 -3.38 25.73 -8.12
N ALA A 108 -3.18 25.93 -6.80
CA ALA A 108 -3.10 27.26 -6.18
C ALA A 108 -2.39 27.20 -4.82
N GLU A 109 -1.87 28.35 -4.39
CA GLU A 109 -1.12 28.67 -3.16
C GLU A 109 -1.87 28.36 -1.84
N GLY A 110 -2.19 27.09 -1.60
CA GLY A 110 -2.90 26.63 -0.39
C GLY A 110 -1.97 26.17 0.74
N THR A 111 -2.52 26.08 1.95
CA THR A 111 -1.84 25.45 3.11
C THR A 111 -1.74 23.94 2.87
N TYR A 112 -0.72 23.26 3.38
CA TYR A 112 -0.64 21.81 3.23
C TYR A 112 -1.60 21.06 4.17
N PRO A 113 -2.12 19.88 3.77
CA PRO A 113 -3.00 19.10 4.62
C PRO A 113 -2.33 18.55 5.88
N LYS A 114 -3.09 18.58 6.98
CA LYS A 114 -2.75 17.93 8.24
C LYS A 114 -3.99 17.26 8.82
N PHE A 115 -3.91 15.96 9.06
CA PHE A 115 -5.04 15.14 9.51
C PHE A 115 -4.56 13.92 10.28
N GLU A 116 -5.47 13.13 10.83
CA GLU A 116 -5.17 11.95 11.63
C GLU A 116 -5.47 10.65 10.88
N LEU A 117 -4.62 9.66 11.11
CA LEU A 117 -4.75 8.31 10.61
C LEU A 117 -4.95 7.34 11.78
N TYR A 118 -5.92 6.46 11.63
CA TYR A 118 -6.31 5.47 12.63
C TYR A 118 -6.29 4.07 12.01
N LEU A 119 -5.96 3.09 12.85
CA LEU A 119 -6.27 1.69 12.61
C LEU A 119 -7.27 1.25 13.68
N ASP A 120 -8.46 0.88 13.26
CA ASP A 120 -9.64 0.71 14.10
C ASP A 120 -9.84 1.95 15.00
N ALA A 121 -9.91 1.75 16.32
CA ALA A 121 -10.00 2.84 17.29
C ALA A 121 -8.63 3.44 17.68
N THR A 122 -7.52 2.84 17.24
CA THR A 122 -6.17 3.20 17.66
C THR A 122 -5.56 4.26 16.74
N LYS A 123 -5.10 5.37 17.33
CA LYS A 123 -4.38 6.40 16.57
C LYS A 123 -3.06 5.84 16.05
N TRP A 124 -2.92 5.79 14.73
CA TRP A 124 -1.72 5.33 14.04
C TRP A 124 -0.73 6.47 13.85
N GLY A 125 -1.22 7.68 13.54
CA GLY A 125 -0.36 8.86 13.46
C GLY A 125 -1.08 10.11 12.99
N THR A 126 -0.33 11.21 12.96
CA THR A 126 -0.75 12.46 12.34
C THR A 126 -0.01 12.61 11.03
N ILE A 127 -0.75 12.74 9.94
CA ILE A 127 -0.20 13.00 8.61
C ILE A 127 0.01 14.50 8.50
N THR A 128 1.24 14.91 8.20
CA THR A 128 1.62 16.32 8.02
C THR A 128 2.35 16.44 6.70
N ILE A 129 1.67 16.99 5.71
CA ILE A 129 2.27 17.28 4.41
C ILE A 129 3.04 18.59 4.51
N SER A 130 4.21 18.64 3.89
CA SER A 130 5.07 19.83 3.85
C SER A 130 5.70 20.07 2.48
N GLU A 131 5.63 19.08 1.58
CA GLU A 131 6.17 19.11 0.24
C GLU A 131 5.22 18.38 -0.70
N SER A 132 4.91 19.00 -1.84
CA SER A 132 3.96 18.48 -2.82
C SER A 132 4.44 17.19 -3.50
N SER A 133 5.70 17.14 -3.92
CA SER A 133 6.28 16.03 -4.69
C SER A 133 6.73 14.84 -3.84
N ARG A 134 6.66 14.94 -2.51
CA ARG A 134 7.14 13.90 -1.60
C ARG A 134 6.05 12.87 -1.31
N ILE A 135 6.42 11.59 -1.35
CA ILE A 135 5.60 10.51 -0.81
C ILE A 135 5.80 10.46 0.70
N TYR A 136 4.73 10.65 1.45
CA TYR A 136 4.67 10.36 2.87
C TYR A 136 4.11 8.95 3.06
N MET A 137 4.71 8.18 3.96
CA MET A 137 4.37 6.78 4.16
C MET A 137 4.31 6.47 5.65
N ASN A 138 3.24 5.78 6.05
CA ASN A 138 3.10 5.22 7.37
C ASN A 138 3.00 3.70 7.23
N GLU A 139 3.81 3.00 8.02
CA GLU A 139 3.74 1.55 8.16
C GLU A 139 3.47 1.17 9.61
N MET A 140 2.68 0.13 9.79
CA MET A 140 2.56 -0.58 11.05
C MET A 140 2.51 -2.08 10.82
N ILE A 141 3.06 -2.82 11.78
CA ILE A 141 2.87 -4.26 11.86
C ILE A 141 1.93 -4.54 13.01
N ILE A 142 0.88 -5.28 12.70
CA ILE A 142 -0.11 -5.72 13.67
C ILE A 142 -0.24 -7.24 13.62
N ARG A 143 -0.66 -7.80 14.74
CA ARG A 143 -1.40 -9.05 14.75
C ARG A 143 -2.88 -8.73 14.63
N ALA A 144 -3.53 -9.26 13.60
CA ALA A 144 -4.92 -8.94 13.33
C ALA A 144 -5.83 -9.36 14.50
N PRO A 145 -6.57 -8.43 15.12
CA PRO A 145 -7.44 -8.73 16.25
C PRO A 145 -8.74 -9.44 15.82
N SER A 146 -9.08 -9.40 14.52
CA SER A 146 -10.27 -10.02 13.97
C SER A 146 -10.07 -10.39 12.49
N ASN A 147 -11.15 -10.79 11.81
CA ASN A 147 -11.17 -11.07 10.37
C ASN A 147 -11.27 -9.81 9.49
N SER A 148 -11.25 -8.63 10.10
CA SER A 148 -11.02 -7.37 9.40
C SER A 148 -10.36 -6.33 10.29
N ILE A 149 -9.83 -5.30 9.66
CA ILE A 149 -9.33 -4.08 10.28
C ILE A 149 -9.80 -2.89 9.45
N ASP A 150 -10.03 -1.76 10.09
CA ASP A 150 -10.42 -0.52 9.44
C ASP A 150 -9.26 0.49 9.46
N VAL A 151 -8.88 1.01 8.29
CA VAL A 151 -7.92 2.11 8.18
C VAL A 151 -8.67 3.40 7.91
N CYS A 152 -8.71 4.28 8.91
CA CYS A 152 -9.55 5.47 8.90
C CYS A 152 -8.75 6.76 8.82
N LEU A 153 -9.20 7.67 7.94
CA LEU A 153 -8.76 9.05 7.91
C LEU A 153 -9.80 9.93 8.61
N CYS A 154 -9.36 10.85 9.46
CA CYS A 154 -10.28 11.80 10.09
C CYS A 154 -9.58 13.09 10.51
N CYS A 155 -10.37 13.98 11.12
CA CYS A 155 -9.88 14.96 12.06
C CYS A 155 -8.88 15.92 11.40
N ALA A 156 -9.31 16.49 10.28
CA ALA A 156 -8.54 17.47 9.55
C ALA A 156 -8.28 18.71 10.43
N THR A 157 -7.02 19.06 10.58
CA THR A 157 -6.59 20.32 11.20
C THR A 157 -6.40 21.41 10.15
N THR A 158 -5.89 21.04 8.96
CA THR A 158 -5.73 21.93 7.80
C THR A 158 -6.05 21.16 6.52
N GLU A 159 -6.76 21.82 5.59
CA GLU A 159 -7.21 21.26 4.31
C GLU A 159 -7.92 19.89 4.41
N SER A 160 -8.19 19.27 3.26
CA SER A 160 -8.88 17.98 3.15
C SER A 160 -7.95 16.77 3.38
N PRO A 161 -8.34 15.76 4.18
CA PRO A 161 -7.64 14.49 4.26
C PRO A 161 -7.62 13.79 2.90
N PHE A 162 -6.57 13.04 2.62
CA PHE A 162 -6.49 12.27 1.37
C PHE A 162 -5.67 11.00 1.57
N ILE A 163 -5.76 10.07 0.63
CA ILE A 163 -4.93 8.86 0.57
C ILE A 163 -4.62 8.51 -0.87
N SER A 164 -3.38 8.08 -1.15
CA SER A 164 -2.94 7.65 -2.48
C SER A 164 -2.98 6.13 -2.61
N THR A 165 -2.38 5.41 -1.66
CA THR A 165 -2.41 3.95 -1.67
C THR A 165 -2.65 3.36 -0.30
N LEU A 166 -3.27 2.17 -0.28
CA LEU A 166 -3.41 1.34 0.91
C LEU A 166 -3.00 -0.09 0.58
N GLU A 167 -2.05 -0.62 1.33
CA GLU A 167 -1.47 -1.95 1.11
C GLU A 167 -1.58 -2.80 2.39
N LEU A 168 -1.90 -4.08 2.22
CA LEU A 168 -1.91 -5.07 3.29
C LEU A 168 -1.05 -6.27 2.86
N ARG A 169 -0.02 -6.58 3.64
CA ARG A 169 0.91 -7.67 3.37
C ARG A 169 0.91 -8.68 4.51
N PRO A 170 0.43 -9.92 4.32
CA PRO A 170 0.60 -10.97 5.31
C PRO A 170 2.09 -11.24 5.51
N LEU A 171 2.49 -11.37 6.77
CA LEU A 171 3.86 -11.72 7.15
C LEU A 171 3.93 -13.17 7.60
N ASN A 172 5.12 -13.76 7.54
CA ASN A 172 5.37 -15.07 8.12
C ASN A 172 5.17 -15.02 9.65
N LEU A 173 4.69 -16.11 10.25
CA LEU A 173 4.39 -16.23 11.68
C LEU A 173 5.62 -16.07 12.58
N SER A 174 6.84 -16.20 12.07
CA SER A 174 8.06 -15.91 12.84
C SER A 174 8.52 -14.46 12.73
N MET A 175 8.12 -13.74 11.69
CA MET A 175 8.57 -12.37 11.46
C MET A 175 7.93 -11.42 12.46
N TYR A 176 8.78 -10.64 13.14
CA TYR A 176 8.35 -9.63 14.12
C TYR A 176 7.45 -10.18 15.24
N ALA A 177 7.62 -11.45 15.60
CA ALA A 177 6.92 -12.04 16.73
C ALA A 177 7.42 -11.44 18.05
N THR A 178 6.48 -11.07 18.92
CA THR A 178 6.77 -10.51 20.25
C THR A 178 5.66 -10.91 21.21
N ASP A 179 5.97 -11.01 22.51
CA ASP A 179 5.01 -11.37 23.55
C ASP A 179 3.94 -10.30 23.81
N TYR A 180 4.08 -9.11 23.20
CA TYR A 180 3.24 -7.94 23.46
C TYR A 180 2.35 -7.53 22.28
N GLU A 181 2.35 -8.30 21.20
CA GLU A 181 1.68 -7.99 19.93
C GLU A 181 0.15 -7.94 19.98
N ASP A 182 -0.47 -8.47 21.04
CA ASP A 182 -1.92 -8.35 21.26
C ASP A 182 -2.29 -6.98 21.87
N ASN A 183 -1.34 -6.28 22.49
CA ASN A 183 -1.55 -4.99 23.16
C ASN A 183 -0.89 -3.82 22.43
N PHE A 184 0.08 -4.10 21.56
CA PHE A 184 0.88 -3.08 20.89
C PHE A 184 1.09 -3.42 19.42
N TYR A 185 1.22 -2.38 18.60
CA TYR A 185 1.66 -2.49 17.22
C TYR A 185 3.11 -2.04 17.08
N LEU A 186 3.81 -2.54 16.06
CA LEU A 186 5.14 -2.04 15.74
C LEU A 186 5.02 -0.94 14.69
N LYS A 187 5.65 0.20 14.96
CA LYS A 187 5.82 1.27 13.97
C LYS A 187 7.21 1.16 13.37
N VAL A 188 7.33 1.37 12.06
CA VAL A 188 8.65 1.42 11.41
C VAL A 188 9.47 2.58 11.98
N ALA A 189 10.67 2.26 12.48
CA ALA A 189 11.67 3.27 12.87
C ALA A 189 12.60 3.58 11.69
N ALA A 190 13.18 2.55 11.08
CA ALA A 190 13.97 2.64 9.87
C ALA A 190 13.95 1.30 9.12
N ARG A 191 14.07 1.36 7.79
CA ARG A 191 14.41 0.22 6.92
C ARG A 191 15.52 0.69 6.00
N VAL A 192 16.69 0.08 6.12
CA VAL A 192 17.91 0.53 5.46
C VAL A 192 18.52 -0.63 4.69
N ASP A 193 18.78 -0.40 3.41
CA ASP A 193 19.63 -1.27 2.59
C ASP A 193 21.01 -0.64 2.50
N PHE A 194 22.00 -1.24 3.17
CA PHE A 194 23.38 -0.77 3.18
C PHE A 194 24.14 -1.07 1.87
N GLY A 195 23.59 -1.94 1.01
CA GLY A 195 24.19 -2.33 -0.26
C GLY A 195 23.46 -1.78 -1.48
N ALA A 196 22.56 -0.81 -1.29
CA ALA A 196 21.65 -0.36 -2.33
C ALA A 196 22.40 0.19 -3.55
N GLN A 197 22.10 -0.36 -4.73
CA GLN A 197 22.62 0.14 -6.02
C GLN A 197 21.86 1.39 -6.51
N SER A 198 20.72 1.70 -5.91
CA SER A 198 19.90 2.85 -6.25
C SER A 198 19.31 3.49 -4.99
N LYS A 199 18.76 4.70 -5.13
CA LYS A 199 18.04 5.39 -4.05
C LYS A 199 16.57 4.97 -3.94
N GLU A 200 16.10 4.10 -4.84
CA GLU A 200 14.72 3.63 -4.82
C GLU A 200 14.48 2.76 -3.58
N PRO A 201 13.38 2.98 -2.84
CA PRO A 201 13.08 2.19 -1.67
C PRO A 201 12.74 0.75 -2.05
N ILE A 202 13.31 -0.23 -1.33
CA ILE A 202 12.87 -1.62 -1.42
C ILE A 202 11.43 -1.69 -0.92
N ARG A 203 10.51 -2.01 -1.83
CA ARG A 203 9.07 -2.00 -1.56
C ARG A 203 8.51 -3.40 -1.29
N TYR A 204 9.12 -4.42 -1.89
CA TYR A 204 8.74 -5.84 -1.89
C TYR A 204 9.98 -6.73 -1.80
#